data_AF-A0A1W1BKL3-F1
#
_entry.id   AF-A0A1W1BKL3-F1
#
_cell.length_a   1.000
_cell.length_b   1.000
_cell.length_c   1.000
_cell.angle_alpha   90.00
_cell.angle_beta   90.00
_cell.angle_gamma   90.00
#
_symmetry.space_group_name_H-M   'P 1'
#
loop_
_entity.id
_entity.type
_entity.pdbx_description
1 polymer ?
#
loop_
_entity_poly.entity_id
_entity_poly.type
_entity_poly.pdbx_seq_one_letter_code
_entity_poly.pdbx_strand_id
1 'polypeptide(L)'
;MKKLKNDIFLKIILIFIGVFSLLFLISYGLSKHFILSLSLSEEHLIEEILIAFNLVWLKISLVFFILMIVTYFILKTLRNRVYEDLDAVSEYIYEISENKNYEKVLKIKHYLEFLEIAIGLKNMTKRLVQKDKKSSKK
;
A
#
# COMPACT_ATOMS: atom_id res chain seq x y z
N MET A 1 11.92 -3.10 -14.48
CA MET A 1 11.13 -2.24 -13.56
C MET A 1 10.03 -2.99 -12.79
N LYS A 2 9.18 -3.81 -13.43
CA LYS A 2 8.10 -4.57 -12.75
C LYS A 2 8.55 -5.45 -11.56
N LYS A 3 9.69 -6.16 -11.70
CA LYS A 3 10.23 -7.03 -10.63
C LYS A 3 10.62 -6.23 -9.37
N LEU A 4 11.22 -5.05 -9.55
CA LEU A 4 11.63 -4.16 -8.46
C LEU A 4 10.41 -3.53 -7.75
N LYS A 5 9.39 -3.10 -8.52
CA LYS A 5 8.12 -2.57 -7.98
C LYS A 5 7.38 -3.61 -7.13
N ASN A 6 7.32 -4.85 -7.58
CA ASN A 6 6.73 -5.94 -6.81
C ASN A 6 7.51 -6.24 -5.52
N ASP A 7 8.84 -6.19 -5.57
CA ASP A 7 9.70 -6.52 -4.43
C ASP A 7 9.57 -5.48 -3.29
N ILE A 8 9.55 -4.18 -3.63
CA ILE A 8 9.36 -3.10 -2.64
C ILE A 8 7.98 -3.19 -1.99
N PHE A 9 6.93 -3.42 -2.76
CA PHE A 9 5.59 -3.53 -2.22
C PHE A 9 5.41 -4.76 -1.33
N LEU A 10 5.95 -5.91 -1.74
CA LEU A 10 5.93 -7.12 -0.91
C LEU A 10 6.67 -6.89 0.40
N LYS A 11 7.81 -6.19 0.38
CA LYS A 11 8.53 -5.80 1.60
C LYS A 11 7.69 -4.91 2.52
N ILE A 12 7.02 -3.88 1.98
CA ILE A 12 6.16 -2.99 2.78
C ILE A 12 5.00 -3.76 3.41
N ILE A 13 4.32 -4.61 2.63
CA ILE A 13 3.25 -5.46 3.16
C ILE A 13 3.78 -6.42 4.23
N LEU A 14 4.93 -7.05 4.00
CA LEU A 14 5.52 -7.98 4.94
C LEU A 14 5.87 -7.29 6.26
N ILE A 15 6.42 -6.07 6.20
CA ILE A 15 6.69 -5.24 7.38
C ILE A 15 5.38 -4.90 8.09
N PHE A 16 4.35 -4.45 7.37
CA PHE A 16 3.04 -4.13 7.95
C PHE A 16 2.43 -5.35 8.66
N ILE A 17 2.40 -6.51 7.99
CA ILE A 17 1.89 -7.75 8.57
C ILE A 17 2.72 -8.17 9.78
N GLY A 18 4.04 -8.09 9.69
CA GLY A 18 4.95 -8.44 10.78
C GLY A 18 4.75 -7.58 12.02
N VAL A 19 4.67 -6.25 11.85
CA VAL A 19 4.46 -5.30 12.96
C VAL A 19 3.12 -5.53 13.62
N PHE A 20 2.03 -5.65 12.84
CA PHE A 20 0.70 -5.86 13.41
C PHE A 20 0.58 -7.22 14.10
N SER A 21 1.19 -8.27 13.54
CA SER A 21 1.22 -9.60 14.18
C SER A 21 2.01 -9.57 15.49
N LEU A 22 3.15 -8.86 15.52
CA LEU A 22 3.94 -8.69 16.73
C LEU A 22 3.16 -7.95 17.82
N LEU A 23 2.51 -6.84 17.48
CA LEU A 23 1.66 -6.09 18.40
C LEU A 23 0.50 -6.95 18.93
N PHE A 24 -0.09 -7.77 18.07
CA PHE A 24 -1.16 -8.70 18.46
C PHE A 24 -0.68 -9.74 19.50
N LEU A 25 0.51 -10.32 19.28
CA LEU A 25 1.12 -11.28 20.21
C LEU A 25 1.53 -10.62 21.54
N ILE A 26 2.08 -9.41 21.49
CA ILE A 26 2.40 -8.63 22.69
C ILE A 26 1.13 -8.35 23.49
N SER A 27 0.04 -7.93 22.81
CA SER A 27 -1.25 -7.70 23.45
C SER A 27 -1.78 -8.97 24.13
N TYR A 28 -1.71 -10.12 23.46
CA TYR A 28 -2.10 -11.40 24.07
C TYR A 28 -1.33 -11.69 25.36
N GLY A 29 0.00 -11.57 25.30
CA GLY A 29 0.88 -11.85 26.44
C GLY A 29 0.61 -10.92 27.61
N LEU A 30 0.46 -9.61 27.35
CA LEU A 30 0.17 -8.62 28.37
C LEU A 30 -1.21 -8.85 29.00
N SER A 31 -2.24 -9.11 28.19
CA SER A 31 -3.59 -9.39 28.71
C SER A 31 -3.61 -10.67 29.55
N LYS A 32 -2.91 -11.72 29.12
CA LYS A 32 -2.79 -12.96 29.90
C LYS A 32 -2.05 -12.74 31.21
N HIS A 33 -0.94 -12.01 31.18
CA HIS A 33 -0.17 -11.68 32.38
C HIS A 33 -1.00 -10.85 33.37
N PHE A 34 -1.77 -9.88 32.87
CA PHE A 34 -2.67 -9.06 33.69
C PHE A 34 -3.69 -9.93 34.43
N ILE A 35 -4.35 -10.87 33.74
CA ILE A 35 -5.32 -11.80 34.34
C ILE A 35 -4.68 -12.65 35.44
N LEU A 36 -3.49 -13.18 35.17
CA LEU A 36 -2.73 -13.97 36.16
C LEU A 36 -2.33 -13.15 37.39
N SER A 37 -2.02 -11.87 37.21
CA SER A 37 -1.66 -10.97 38.32
C SER A 37 -2.84 -10.54 39.18
N LEU A 38 -4.07 -10.61 38.65
CA LEU A 38 -5.29 -10.16 39.33
C LEU A 38 -6.01 -11.29 40.10
N SER A 39 -5.76 -12.55 39.73
CA SER A 39 -6.50 -13.70 40.27
C SER A 39 -5.97 -14.09 41.65
N LEU A 40 -6.83 -13.94 42.67
CA LEU A 40 -6.55 -14.29 44.06
C LEU A 40 -6.68 -15.81 44.27
N SER A 41 -5.52 -16.44 44.52
CA SER A 41 -5.26 -17.65 45.34
C SER A 41 -5.93 -19.00 45.03
N GLU A 42 -7.03 -19.10 44.29
CA GLU A 42 -7.64 -20.41 43.97
C GLU A 42 -7.25 -20.93 42.57
N GLU A 43 -6.46 -21.99 42.55
CA GLU A 43 -5.87 -22.60 41.35
C GLU A 43 -6.93 -23.01 40.30
N HIS A 44 -8.05 -23.58 40.76
CA HIS A 44 -9.14 -24.00 39.88
C HIS A 44 -9.84 -22.82 39.18
N LEU A 45 -9.95 -21.68 39.86
CA LEU A 45 -10.64 -20.48 39.35
C LEU A 45 -9.79 -19.79 38.26
N ILE A 46 -8.45 -19.89 38.38
CA ILE A 46 -7.49 -19.42 37.37
C ILE A 46 -7.64 -20.20 36.07
N GLU A 47 -7.78 -21.54 36.15
CA GLU A 47 -7.92 -22.38 34.97
C GLU A 47 -9.16 -22.04 34.15
N GLU A 48 -10.31 -21.88 34.81
CA GLU A 48 -11.57 -21.51 34.14
C GLU A 48 -11.48 -20.13 33.46
N ILE A 49 -10.91 -19.14 34.14
CA ILE A 49 -10.72 -17.80 33.57
C ILE A 49 -9.78 -17.84 32.37
N LEU A 50 -8.69 -18.62 32.43
CA LEU A 50 -7.75 -18.76 31.31
C LEU A 50 -8.38 -19.45 30.11
N ILE A 51 -9.22 -20.48 30.32
CA ILE A 51 -9.95 -21.13 29.25
C ILE A 51 -10.91 -20.14 28.58
N ALA A 52 -11.69 -19.40 29.37
CA ALA A 52 -12.60 -18.38 28.86
C ALA A 52 -11.85 -17.28 28.09
N PHE A 53 -10.73 -16.80 28.64
CA PHE A 53 -9.86 -15.82 28.00
C PHE A 53 -9.33 -16.32 26.66
N ASN A 54 -8.77 -17.55 26.61
CA ASN A 54 -8.25 -18.14 25.38
C ASN A 54 -9.34 -18.28 24.32
N LEU A 55 -10.57 -18.64 24.71
CA LEU A 55 -11.70 -18.75 23.79
C LEU A 55 -12.10 -17.40 23.20
N VAL A 56 -12.15 -16.35 24.04
CA VAL A 56 -12.37 -14.97 23.58
C VAL A 56 -11.25 -14.53 22.64
N TRP A 57 -9.99 -14.82 23.00
CA TRP A 57 -8.83 -14.43 22.21
C TRP A 57 -8.75 -15.15 20.87
N LEU A 58 -9.22 -16.40 20.80
CA LEU A 58 -9.35 -17.15 19.55
C LEU A 58 -10.38 -16.49 18.62
N LYS A 59 -11.52 -16.04 19.15
CA LYS A 59 -12.53 -15.29 18.36
C LYS A 59 -11.96 -13.96 17.85
N ILE A 60 -11.22 -13.24 18.69
CA ILE A 60 -10.57 -11.98 18.30
C ILE A 60 -9.50 -12.23 17.24
N SER A 61 -8.72 -13.30 17.38
CA SER A 61 -7.71 -13.71 16.39
C SER A 61 -8.35 -13.97 15.02
N LEU A 62 -9.49 -14.65 14.99
CA LEU A 62 -10.22 -14.89 13.74
C LEU A 62 -10.59 -13.58 13.04
N VAL A 63 -11.18 -12.64 13.77
CA VAL A 63 -11.55 -11.32 13.23
C VAL A 63 -10.30 -10.55 12.77
N PHE A 64 -9.23 -10.58 13.56
CA PHE A 64 -7.96 -9.95 13.21
C PHE A 64 -7.40 -10.47 11.89
N PHE A 65 -7.33 -11.79 11.69
CA PHE A 65 -6.84 -12.36 10.44
C PHE A 65 -7.73 -12.04 9.24
N ILE A 66 -9.05 -12.01 9.42
CA ILE A 66 -9.97 -11.57 8.35
C ILE A 66 -9.66 -10.12 7.95
N LEU A 67 -9.49 -9.23 8.91
CA LEU A 67 -9.14 -7.83 8.65
C LEU A 67 -7.78 -7.68 7.96
N MET A 68 -6.79 -8.50 8.35
CA MET A 68 -5.47 -8.52 7.71
C MET A 68 -5.57 -8.93 6.24
N ILE A 69 -6.37 -9.95 5.92
CA ILE A 69 -6.60 -10.40 4.55
C ILE A 69 -7.29 -9.29 3.73
N VAL A 70 -8.35 -8.69 4.27
CA VAL A 70 -9.07 -7.60 3.61
C VAL A 70 -8.13 -6.41 3.32
N THR A 71 -7.33 -6.03 4.31
CA THR A 71 -6.36 -4.93 4.20
C THR A 71 -5.33 -5.23 3.10
N TYR A 72 -4.82 -6.46 3.02
CA TYR A 72 -3.93 -6.89 1.95
C TYR A 72 -4.54 -6.68 0.55
N PHE A 73 -5.81 -7.06 0.36
CA PHE A 73 -6.50 -6.90 -0.93
C PHE A 73 -6.72 -5.43 -1.31
N ILE A 74 -7.05 -4.58 -0.33
CA ILE A 74 -7.20 -3.14 -0.53
C ILE A 74 -5.86 -2.53 -0.97
N LEU A 75 -4.78 -2.82 -0.23
CA LEU A 75 -3.43 -2.33 -0.56
C LEU A 75 -2.99 -2.79 -1.95
N LYS A 76 -3.24 -4.07 -2.29
CA LYS A 76 -2.90 -4.62 -3.61
C LYS A 76 -3.66 -3.91 -4.74
N THR A 77 -4.93 -3.60 -4.53
CA THR A 77 -5.77 -2.88 -5.49
C THR A 77 -5.29 -1.45 -5.69
N LEU A 78 -5.06 -0.71 -4.59
CA LEU A 78 -4.54 0.66 -4.62
C LEU A 78 -3.21 0.73 -5.38
N ARG A 79 -2.29 -0.18 -5.06
CA ARG A 79 -1.00 -0.28 -5.74
C ARG A 79 -1.16 -0.43 -7.26
N ASN A 80 -2.01 -1.36 -7.70
CA ASN A 80 -2.19 -1.59 -9.13
C ASN A 80 -2.67 -0.33 -9.83
N ARG A 81 -3.64 0.37 -9.23
CA ARG A 81 -4.14 1.65 -9.75
C ARG A 81 -3.03 2.71 -9.83
N VAL A 82 -2.20 2.84 -8.79
CA VAL A 82 -1.09 3.81 -8.77
C VAL A 82 -0.06 3.48 -9.86
N TYR A 83 0.28 2.20 -10.02
CA TYR A 83 1.24 1.81 -11.04
C TYR A 83 0.70 1.94 -12.46
N GLU A 84 -0.59 1.73 -12.69
CA GLU A 84 -1.21 1.98 -13.99
C GLU A 84 -1.07 3.45 -14.40
N ASP A 85 -1.41 4.39 -13.52
CA ASP A 85 -1.29 5.81 -13.82
C ASP A 85 0.19 6.24 -13.95
N LEU A 86 1.07 5.72 -13.09
CA LEU A 86 2.50 6.02 -13.15
C LEU A 86 3.17 5.46 -14.40
N ASP A 87 2.81 4.25 -14.84
CA ASP A 87 3.33 3.66 -16.08
C ASP A 87 2.84 4.47 -17.29
N ALA A 88 1.57 4.94 -17.30
CA ALA A 88 1.06 5.82 -18.35
C ALA A 88 1.82 7.15 -18.45
N VAL A 89 2.13 7.77 -17.30
CA VAL A 89 2.96 8.99 -17.25
C VAL A 89 4.38 8.70 -17.76
N SER A 90 5.00 7.61 -17.29
CA SER A 90 6.36 7.25 -17.69
C SER A 90 6.46 6.97 -19.19
N GLU A 91 5.48 6.28 -19.77
CA GLU A 91 5.42 5.99 -21.21
C GLU A 91 5.25 7.28 -22.02
N TYR A 92 4.39 8.20 -21.57
CA TYR A 92 4.20 9.49 -22.23
C TYR A 92 5.49 10.33 -22.25
N ILE A 93 6.21 10.38 -21.12
CA ILE A 93 7.49 11.09 -21.04
C ILE A 93 8.52 10.46 -21.99
N TYR A 94 8.60 9.12 -22.01
CA TYR A 94 9.52 8.40 -22.88
C TYR A 94 9.26 8.71 -24.36
N GLU A 95 7.99 8.68 -24.79
CA GLU A 95 7.59 9.00 -26.17
C GLU A 95 7.94 10.44 -26.58
N ILE A 96 7.83 11.41 -25.67
CA ILE A 96 8.17 12.80 -25.96
C ILE A 96 9.68 13.02 -25.98
N SER A 97 10.41 12.41 -25.06
CA SER A 97 11.84 12.63 -24.89
C SER A 97 12.66 11.91 -25.96
N GLU A 98 12.42 10.61 -26.13
CA GLU A 98 13.22 9.77 -27.03
C GLU A 98 12.66 9.78 -28.45
N ASN A 99 11.34 9.57 -28.60
CA ASN A 99 10.73 9.45 -29.92
C ASN A 99 10.29 10.79 -30.52
N LYS A 100 10.41 11.90 -29.77
CA LYS A 100 9.88 13.23 -30.11
C LYS A 100 8.41 13.20 -30.58
N ASN A 101 7.64 12.23 -30.08
CA ASN A 101 6.25 12.03 -30.46
C ASN A 101 5.35 12.96 -29.63
N TYR A 102 5.29 14.22 -30.03
CA TYR A 102 4.52 15.25 -29.32
C TYR A 102 2.99 15.10 -29.42
N GLU A 103 2.50 14.19 -30.25
CA GLU A 103 1.06 13.90 -30.44
C GLU A 103 0.55 12.77 -29.53
N LYS A 104 1.44 12.07 -28.82
CA LYS A 104 1.06 11.02 -27.86
C LYS A 104 0.01 11.57 -26.88
N VAL A 105 -1.01 10.76 -26.59
CA VAL A 105 -2.09 11.14 -25.66
C VAL A 105 -1.84 10.50 -24.29
N LEU A 106 -1.69 11.33 -23.25
CA LEU A 106 -1.64 10.87 -21.86
C LEU A 106 -3.07 10.71 -21.31
N LYS A 107 -3.40 9.52 -20.81
CA LYS A 107 -4.68 9.21 -20.15
C LYS A 107 -4.44 8.67 -18.74
N ILE A 108 -4.88 9.42 -17.74
CA ILE A 108 -4.87 9.02 -16.33
C ILE A 108 -6.26 8.48 -15.97
N LYS A 109 -6.32 7.39 -15.20
CA LYS A 109 -7.57 6.66 -14.94
C LYS A 109 -8.03 6.71 -13.50
N HIS A 110 -7.12 6.73 -12.52
CA HIS A 110 -7.48 6.43 -11.14
C HIS A 110 -7.29 7.60 -10.17
N TYR A 111 -6.24 8.40 -10.34
CA TYR A 111 -5.84 9.40 -9.35
C TYR A 111 -5.78 10.83 -9.94
N LEU A 112 -6.34 11.79 -9.21
CA LEU A 112 -6.38 13.21 -9.62
C LEU A 112 -4.99 13.86 -9.57
N GLU A 113 -4.14 13.45 -8.63
CA GLU A 113 -2.78 13.93 -8.50
C GLU A 113 -1.96 13.61 -9.76
N PHE A 114 -2.18 12.42 -10.35
CA PHE A 114 -1.57 12.05 -11.62
C PHE A 114 -2.15 12.85 -12.79
N LEU A 115 -3.42 13.26 -12.71
CA LEU A 115 -4.04 14.14 -13.71
C LEU A 115 -3.42 15.54 -13.68
N GLU A 116 -3.14 16.09 -12.49
CA GLU A 116 -2.44 17.37 -12.35
C GLU A 116 -1.02 17.30 -12.96
N ILE A 117 -0.30 16.22 -12.68
CA ILE A 117 1.00 15.94 -13.32
C ILE A 117 0.85 15.87 -14.84
N ALA A 118 -0.19 15.20 -15.35
CA ALA A 118 -0.46 15.08 -16.77
C ALA A 118 -0.71 16.44 -17.44
N ILE A 119 -1.45 17.34 -16.78
CA ILE A 119 -1.70 18.70 -17.26
C ILE A 119 -0.38 19.49 -17.30
N GLY A 120 0.42 19.42 -16.23
CA GLY A 120 1.73 20.06 -16.17
C GLY A 120 2.66 19.59 -17.30
N LEU A 121 2.73 18.27 -17.50
CA LEU A 121 3.51 17.65 -18.57
C LEU A 121 3.04 18.12 -19.96
N LYS A 122 1.73 18.14 -20.21
CA LYS A 122 1.17 18.64 -21.48
C LYS A 122 1.60 20.08 -21.78
N ASN A 123 1.63 20.94 -20.76
CA ASN A 123 2.09 22.32 -20.92
C ASN A 123 3.59 22.39 -21.23
N MET A 124 4.41 21.54 -20.62
CA MET A 124 5.83 21.41 -20.95
C MET A 124 6.04 20.93 -22.38
N THR A 125 5.30 19.90 -22.81
CA THR A 125 5.34 19.39 -24.20
C THR A 125 5.02 20.49 -25.21
N LYS A 126 4.00 21.31 -24.97
CA LYS A 126 3.66 22.45 -25.85
C LYS A 126 4.82 23.45 -25.98
N ARG A 127 5.50 23.77 -24.87
CA ARG A 127 6.66 24.66 -24.88
C ARG A 127 7.85 24.06 -25.64
N LEU A 128 8.08 22.76 -25.48
CA LEU A 128 9.10 22.01 -26.22
C LEU A 128 8.84 22.06 -27.73
N VAL A 129 7.62 21.76 -28.18
CA VAL A 129 7.23 21.84 -29.61
C VAL A 129 7.50 23.22 -30.20
N GLN A 130 7.15 24.29 -29.47
CA GLN A 130 7.39 25.66 -29.92
C GLN A 130 8.88 25.98 -30.03
N LYS A 131 9.69 25.49 -29.10
CA LYS A 131 11.15 25.68 -29.11
C LYS A 131 11.80 24.94 -30.28
N ASP A 132 11.43 23.69 -30.52
CA ASP A 132 11.97 22.89 -31.62
C ASP A 132 11.58 23.48 -32.99
N LYS A 133 10.33 23.93 -33.17
CA LYS A 133 9.90 24.63 -34.39
C LYS A 133 10.66 25.94 -34.64
N LYS A 134 11.02 26.68 -33.59
CA LYS A 134 11.83 27.90 -33.69
C LYS A 134 13.29 27.58 -34.03
N SER A 135 13.84 26.51 -33.46
CA SER A 135 15.20 26.05 -33.75
C SER A 135 15.36 25.51 -35.16
N SER A 136 14.34 24.86 -35.72
CA SER A 136 14.36 24.31 -37.09
C SER A 136 14.18 25.37 -38.19
N LYS A 137 13.79 26.60 -37.83
CA LYS A 137 13.63 27.73 -38.78
C LYS A 137 14.87 28.64 -38.86
N LYS A 138 15.87 28.43 -38.01
CA LYS A 138 17.18 29.08 -38.07
C LYS A 138 18.17 28.17 -38.77
#